data_AF-A0A954BPF8-F1
#
_entry.id   AF-A0A954BPF8-F1
#
_cell.length_a   1.000
_cell.length_b   1.000
_cell.length_c   1.000
_cell.angle_alpha   90.00
_cell.angle_beta   90.00
_cell.angle_gamma   90.00
#
_symmetry.space_group_name_H-M   'P 1'
#
loop_
_entity.id
_entity.type
_entity.pdbx_description
1 polymer ?
#
loop_
_entity_poly.entity_id
_entity_poly.type
_entity_poly.pdbx_seq_one_letter_code
_entity_poly.pdbx_strand_id
1 'polypeptide(L)'
;MVGKSRLDSAQQRRPGRRGLARLHADLRRLGSDRRGMAAIEYGLIMATLVAAAAVGLPLLKDQLGAVANTTRNEYLEVGLPRIPDSMSALLGTGSSGVASNGTTQQTFNPEDDLVGSRRYYDSDEYTYGEVDDGSPTDTDGDGLADDEDTDDDDDGILDTYDTDDDDDGVADVDEDTLYGPATIAAETFTTATGPSQSDLISTSGFTFDPTNDRARAAGGSDASIATRTVDVSGYVDVTVDIDFAARYDWPGGDSFESSDSFTVTINVDGSGYITDTFQYNSSTSQFVGLYSGQVINVTDDDSPNFTSLSYDIPDGSNSVQVTITTNTSESRELFDIGGIAINGTAGSYASLASESFDGTGPASSLASVWSSSNWGLTGGAAVTYNNNGYMIFNPIDVSTVLSVTASLDVDVDNIDQFENSGTSEDYFEVYVVYDGGSEVLLDRFEVNDAHTTFTGSLTGQTFSNSASTLSYTVDTSAYSSVQFVVRSRSTQNEEIFRVDNYAVDGLSVGS
;
A
#
# COMPACT_ATOMS: atom_id res chain seq x y z
N MET A 1 -19.25 40.04 -67.39
CA MET A 1 -18.57 39.52 -68.60
C MET A 1 -17.65 38.39 -68.16
N VAL A 2 -17.96 37.18 -68.63
CA VAL A 2 -17.12 35.98 -68.87
C VAL A 2 -15.81 35.81 -68.07
N GLY A 3 -15.67 34.66 -67.38
CA GLY A 3 -14.37 34.15 -66.91
C GLY A 3 -14.45 32.74 -66.33
N LYS A 4 -14.06 31.74 -67.13
CA LYS A 4 -14.24 30.29 -66.94
C LYS A 4 -13.19 29.60 -66.04
N SER A 5 -13.67 28.57 -65.33
CA SER A 5 -13.09 27.25 -64.98
C SER A 5 -11.60 26.94 -65.21
N ARG A 6 -10.97 26.30 -64.22
CA ARG A 6 -10.01 25.19 -64.42
C ARG A 6 -9.95 24.27 -63.19
N LEU A 7 -10.59 23.11 -63.32
CA LEU A 7 -10.33 21.87 -62.59
C LEU A 7 -9.43 21.04 -63.50
N ASP A 8 -8.30 20.54 -63.01
CA ASP A 8 -7.61 19.43 -63.68
C ASP A 8 -6.77 18.58 -62.72
N SER A 9 -7.16 17.31 -62.68
CA SER A 9 -6.29 16.13 -62.80
C SER A 9 -5.47 15.62 -61.61
N ALA A 10 -6.08 14.65 -60.92
CA ALA A 10 -5.42 13.65 -60.09
C ALA A 10 -4.64 12.62 -60.93
N GLN A 11 -3.41 12.30 -60.51
CA GLN A 11 -2.64 11.14 -60.99
C GLN A 11 -2.38 10.15 -59.85
N GLN A 12 -3.09 9.03 -59.89
CA GLN A 12 -2.87 7.85 -59.07
C GLN A 12 -1.56 7.14 -59.46
N ARG A 13 -0.69 6.85 -58.49
CA ARG A 13 0.44 5.91 -58.63
C ARG A 13 0.16 4.65 -57.82
N ARG A 14 0.13 3.50 -58.49
CA ARG A 14 0.09 2.14 -57.90
C ARG A 14 1.52 1.61 -57.69
N PRO A 15 1.87 1.03 -56.54
CA PRO A 15 3.09 0.23 -56.40
C PRO A 15 2.88 -1.24 -56.82
N GLY A 16 3.91 -1.80 -57.45
CA GLY A 16 3.90 -3.06 -58.18
C GLY A 16 4.16 -4.34 -57.36
N ARG A 17 3.54 -5.43 -57.83
CA ARG A 17 3.61 -6.81 -57.32
C ARG A 17 4.97 -7.50 -57.55
N ARG A 18 6.02 -7.16 -56.80
CA ARG A 18 7.29 -7.94 -56.80
C ARG A 18 7.87 -8.30 -55.43
N GLY A 19 7.15 -8.08 -54.32
CA GLY A 19 7.61 -8.45 -52.97
C GLY A 19 7.23 -9.86 -52.48
N LEU A 20 6.16 -10.46 -53.00
CA LEU A 20 5.55 -11.66 -52.39
C LEU A 20 6.16 -13.01 -52.81
N ALA A 21 7.05 -13.04 -53.81
CA ALA A 21 7.66 -14.29 -54.28
C ALA A 21 8.95 -14.68 -53.54
N ARG A 22 9.55 -13.78 -52.75
CA ARG A 22 10.75 -14.10 -51.94
C ARG A 22 10.42 -14.60 -50.54
N LEU A 23 9.26 -14.21 -49.97
CA LEU A 23 8.84 -14.69 -48.64
C LEU A 23 8.47 -16.18 -48.61
N HIS A 24 8.03 -16.73 -49.74
CA HIS A 24 7.59 -18.13 -49.84
C HIS A 24 8.73 -19.16 -50.00
N ALA A 25 9.96 -18.70 -50.26
CA ALA A 25 11.14 -19.57 -50.38
C ALA A 25 11.87 -19.76 -49.04
N ASP A 26 11.84 -18.75 -48.16
CA ASP A 26 12.55 -18.80 -46.87
C ASP A 26 11.78 -19.60 -45.80
N LEU A 27 10.44 -19.64 -45.86
CA LEU A 27 9.61 -20.42 -44.94
C LEU A 27 9.69 -21.95 -45.14
N ARG A 28 10.26 -22.44 -46.24
CA ARG A 28 10.49 -23.89 -46.45
C ARG A 28 11.85 -24.36 -45.90
N ARG A 29 12.72 -23.46 -45.44
CA ARG A 29 14.06 -23.80 -44.93
C ARG A 29 14.15 -23.91 -43.40
N LEU A 30 13.09 -23.58 -42.66
CA LEU A 30 13.04 -23.63 -41.19
C LEU A 30 12.37 -24.90 -40.62
N GLY A 31 11.96 -25.85 -41.48
CA GLY A 31 11.19 -27.03 -41.08
C GLY A 31 11.96 -28.33 -40.86
N SER A 32 13.23 -28.29 -40.44
CA SER A 32 14.02 -29.54 -40.26
C SER A 32 14.80 -29.70 -38.97
N ASP A 33 14.49 -28.96 -37.89
CA ASP A 33 15.15 -29.17 -36.60
C ASP A 33 14.15 -29.44 -35.46
N ARG A 34 14.14 -30.68 -34.96
CA ARG A 34 13.16 -31.22 -34.00
C ARG A 34 13.42 -30.80 -32.54
N ARG A 35 14.16 -29.73 -32.29
CA ARG A 35 14.40 -29.20 -30.94
C ARG A 35 13.81 -27.81 -30.69
N GLY A 36 13.14 -27.21 -31.69
CA GLY A 36 12.51 -25.89 -31.58
C GLY A 36 10.97 -25.88 -31.44
N MET A 37 10.30 -27.04 -31.45
CA MET A 37 8.82 -27.08 -31.44
C MET A 37 8.17 -26.90 -30.07
N ALA A 38 8.89 -27.11 -28.96
CA ALA A 38 8.35 -26.89 -27.62
C ALA A 38 8.23 -25.39 -27.26
N ALA A 39 9.13 -24.54 -27.78
CA ALA A 39 9.12 -23.10 -27.46
C ALA A 39 8.02 -22.32 -28.23
N ILE A 40 7.59 -22.81 -29.40
CA ILE A 40 6.58 -22.13 -30.23
C ILE A 40 5.16 -22.46 -29.76
N GLU A 41 4.91 -23.66 -29.20
CA GLU A 41 3.61 -23.98 -28.59
C GLU A 41 3.36 -23.21 -27.28
N TYR A 42 4.39 -22.98 -26.45
CA TYR A 42 4.25 -22.14 -25.25
C TYR A 42 4.07 -20.65 -25.57
N GLY A 43 4.77 -20.12 -26.57
CA GLY A 43 4.62 -18.72 -26.99
C GLY A 43 3.24 -18.41 -27.59
N LEU A 44 2.63 -19.35 -28.30
CA LEU A 44 1.30 -19.15 -28.90
C LEU A 44 0.16 -19.30 -27.86
N ILE A 45 0.34 -20.14 -26.84
CA ILE A 45 -0.62 -20.27 -25.73
C ILE A 45 -0.61 -19.01 -24.86
N MET A 46 0.57 -18.45 -24.55
CA MET A 46 0.68 -17.21 -23.77
C MET A 46 0.15 -15.98 -24.53
N ALA A 47 0.40 -15.87 -25.83
CA ALA A 47 -0.15 -14.77 -26.64
C ALA A 47 -1.69 -14.84 -26.77
N THR A 48 -2.28 -16.03 -26.67
CA THR A 48 -3.74 -16.21 -26.69
C THR A 48 -4.36 -15.92 -25.32
N LEU A 49 -3.64 -16.17 -24.22
CA LEU A 49 -4.08 -15.85 -22.86
C LEU A 49 -4.07 -14.34 -22.58
N VAL A 50 -3.03 -13.63 -23.03
CA VAL A 50 -2.91 -12.17 -22.89
C VAL A 50 -3.96 -11.43 -23.73
N ALA A 51 -4.35 -11.98 -24.89
CA ALA A 51 -5.42 -11.41 -25.71
C ALA A 51 -6.83 -11.64 -25.14
N ALA A 52 -7.02 -12.66 -24.30
CA ALA A 52 -8.31 -12.95 -23.65
C ALA A 52 -8.55 -12.10 -22.39
N ALA A 53 -7.48 -11.68 -21.70
CA ALA A 53 -7.57 -10.76 -20.55
C ALA A 53 -7.90 -9.31 -20.95
N ALA A 54 -7.58 -8.91 -22.19
CA ALA A 54 -7.77 -7.53 -22.67
C ALA A 54 -9.17 -7.25 -23.26
N VAL A 55 -10.05 -8.25 -23.39
CA VAL A 55 -11.42 -8.07 -23.91
C VAL A 55 -12.39 -8.85 -23.03
N GLY A 56 -12.93 -8.20 -22.01
CA GLY A 56 -13.93 -8.77 -21.10
C GLY A 56 -15.15 -9.29 -21.85
N LEU A 57 -15.31 -10.63 -21.89
CA LEU A 57 -16.54 -11.32 -22.25
C LEU A 57 -16.79 -12.47 -21.26
N PRO A 58 -17.98 -12.55 -20.63
CA PRO A 58 -18.30 -13.61 -19.69
C PRO A 58 -19.04 -14.74 -20.42
N LEU A 59 -18.38 -15.87 -20.70
CA LEU A 59 -19.05 -17.06 -21.22
C LEU A 59 -18.24 -18.32 -20.85
N LEU A 60 -18.67 -19.03 -19.80
CA LEU A 60 -18.67 -20.50 -19.64
C LEU A 60 -18.76 -20.90 -18.15
N LYS A 61 -19.96 -20.83 -17.56
CA LYS A 61 -20.28 -21.54 -16.30
C LYS A 61 -21.33 -22.65 -16.46
N ASP A 62 -21.84 -22.86 -17.67
CA ASP A 62 -22.69 -23.99 -18.01
C ASP A 62 -21.89 -24.96 -18.89
N GLN A 63 -21.27 -25.99 -18.30
CA GLN A 63 -20.93 -27.30 -18.92
C GLN A 63 -20.11 -28.21 -17.98
N LEU A 64 -20.40 -28.26 -16.68
CA LEU A 64 -19.91 -29.34 -15.80
C LEU A 64 -20.93 -29.67 -14.70
N GLY A 65 -22.17 -29.92 -15.13
CA GLY A 65 -23.19 -30.60 -14.34
C GLY A 65 -23.51 -31.95 -14.95
N ALA A 66 -22.82 -33.00 -14.50
CA ALA A 66 -23.33 -34.38 -14.41
C ALA A 66 -22.19 -35.33 -14.05
N VAL A 67 -22.20 -35.88 -12.83
CA VAL A 67 -22.16 -37.32 -12.55
C VAL A 67 -22.20 -37.55 -11.03
N ALA A 68 -23.13 -38.43 -10.63
CA ALA A 68 -23.20 -39.18 -9.38
C ALA A 68 -23.65 -38.48 -8.08
N ASN A 69 -24.97 -38.34 -7.98
CA ASN A 69 -25.68 -38.65 -6.74
C ASN A 69 -25.59 -40.18 -6.51
N THR A 70 -24.90 -40.63 -5.47
CA THR A 70 -25.15 -41.95 -4.88
C THR A 70 -24.85 -41.92 -3.38
N THR A 71 -25.90 -42.17 -2.61
CA THR A 71 -25.94 -42.37 -1.17
C THR A 71 -25.04 -43.52 -0.71
N ARG A 72 -24.21 -43.28 0.32
CA ARG A 72 -23.91 -44.22 1.41
C ARG A 72 -23.17 -43.54 2.56
N ASN A 73 -23.82 -43.55 3.73
CA ASN A 73 -23.19 -43.33 5.02
C ASN A 73 -22.27 -44.52 5.32
N GLU A 74 -20.96 -44.30 5.39
CA GLU A 74 -20.04 -45.19 6.10
C GLU A 74 -19.18 -44.33 7.05
N TYR A 75 -19.31 -44.64 8.34
CA TYR A 75 -18.51 -44.07 9.42
C TYR A 75 -17.05 -44.50 9.22
N LEU A 76 -16.14 -43.52 9.15
CA LEU A 76 -14.71 -43.76 9.22
C LEU A 76 -14.29 -43.69 10.71
N GLU A 77 -14.24 -44.85 11.37
CA GLU A 77 -13.58 -44.97 12.67
C GLU A 77 -12.06 -44.93 12.47
N VAL A 78 -11.43 -43.81 12.87
CA VAL A 78 -9.98 -43.72 12.99
C VAL A 78 -9.57 -44.40 14.29
N GLY A 79 -9.01 -45.60 14.17
CA GLY A 79 -8.48 -46.36 15.30
C GLY A 79 -7.18 -45.75 15.83
N LEU A 80 -7.20 -45.26 17.07
CA LEU A 80 -6.00 -44.88 17.80
C LEU A 80 -5.22 -46.15 18.24
N PRO A 81 -3.87 -46.12 18.26
CA PRO A 81 -3.07 -47.27 18.67
C PRO A 81 -3.20 -47.57 20.17
N ARG A 82 -3.26 -48.87 20.50
CA ARG A 82 -3.23 -49.39 21.86
C ARG A 82 -1.88 -49.11 22.54
N ILE A 83 -1.92 -48.44 23.69
CA ILE A 83 -0.82 -48.39 24.65
C ILE A 83 -0.75 -49.75 25.38
N PRO A 84 0.42 -50.41 25.49
CA PRO A 84 0.54 -51.68 26.20
C PRO A 84 0.37 -51.54 27.71
N ASP A 85 -0.43 -52.45 28.28
CA ASP A 85 -0.57 -52.67 29.72
C ASP A 85 0.72 -53.24 30.31
N SER A 86 1.60 -52.37 30.78
CA SER A 86 2.57 -52.73 31.82
C SER A 86 3.02 -51.50 32.61
N MET A 87 2.30 -51.18 33.68
CA MET A 87 2.86 -51.23 35.04
C MET A 87 1.79 -50.83 36.05
N SER A 88 1.34 -51.84 36.79
CA SER A 88 0.52 -51.67 37.98
C SER A 88 1.36 -51.22 39.17
N ALA A 89 0.66 -50.49 40.05
CA ALA A 89 0.89 -50.32 41.49
C ALA A 89 1.79 -49.15 41.91
N LEU A 90 1.19 -48.12 42.50
CA LEU A 90 1.09 -48.05 43.96
C LEU A 90 -0.02 -47.07 44.40
N LEU A 91 -1.00 -47.61 45.14
CA LEU A 91 -1.73 -47.04 46.29
C LEU A 91 -1.74 -45.50 46.42
N GLY A 92 -2.86 -44.79 46.57
CA GLY A 92 -4.22 -45.22 46.85
C GLY A 92 -5.05 -44.03 47.37
N THR A 93 -6.34 -44.11 47.06
CA THR A 93 -7.51 -43.75 47.90
C THR A 93 -7.62 -42.37 48.56
N GLY A 94 -8.74 -41.70 48.23
CA GLY A 94 -9.41 -40.76 49.15
C GLY A 94 -10.03 -39.56 48.43
N SER A 95 -11.09 -39.72 47.64
CA SER A 95 -12.50 -39.67 48.07
C SER A 95 -13.12 -38.27 48.17
N SER A 96 -14.18 -38.12 47.37
CA SER A 96 -15.43 -37.40 47.65
C SER A 96 -15.41 -35.88 47.68
N GLY A 97 -16.13 -35.31 46.71
CA GLY A 97 -16.53 -33.92 46.72
C GLY A 97 -17.55 -33.58 47.82
N VAL A 98 -17.68 -32.29 48.06
CA VAL A 98 -18.84 -31.63 48.66
C VAL A 98 -18.92 -30.23 48.08
N ALA A 99 -20.09 -29.89 47.54
CA ALA A 99 -20.47 -28.53 47.19
C ALA A 99 -20.78 -27.72 48.46
N SER A 100 -20.36 -26.46 48.53
CA SER A 100 -21.07 -25.44 49.31
C SER A 100 -20.75 -24.02 48.85
N ASN A 101 -21.80 -23.33 48.44
CA ASN A 101 -21.97 -21.87 48.46
C ASN A 101 -21.45 -21.24 49.76
N GLY A 102 -20.91 -20.02 49.67
CA GLY A 102 -20.76 -19.15 50.84
C GLY A 102 -19.74 -18.04 50.70
N THR A 103 -20.20 -16.90 50.20
CA THR A 103 -19.65 -15.55 50.36
C THR A 103 -19.02 -15.28 51.74
N THR A 104 -17.81 -14.69 51.79
CA THR A 104 -17.50 -13.54 52.68
C THR A 104 -16.25 -12.80 52.19
N GLN A 105 -16.39 -11.47 52.03
CA GLN A 105 -15.31 -10.50 51.89
C GLN A 105 -14.38 -10.52 53.11
N GLN A 106 -13.06 -10.44 52.91
CA GLN A 106 -12.20 -9.74 53.86
C GLN A 106 -11.18 -8.84 53.17
N THR A 107 -11.24 -7.60 53.63
CA THR A 107 -10.41 -6.43 53.38
C THR A 107 -8.98 -6.68 53.87
N PHE A 108 -7.99 -6.46 53.00
CA PHE A 108 -6.60 -6.24 53.43
C PHE A 108 -6.37 -4.74 53.49
N ASN A 109 -5.95 -4.25 54.67
CA ASN A 109 -5.28 -2.96 54.79
C ASN A 109 -3.90 -3.21 55.41
N PRO A 110 -2.84 -2.55 54.91
CA PRO A 110 -1.46 -2.83 55.26
C PRO A 110 -1.06 -2.04 56.50
N GLU A 111 -0.06 -2.58 57.20
CA GLU A 111 0.88 -1.94 58.14
C GLU A 111 1.17 -2.93 59.28
N ASP A 112 2.31 -3.62 59.19
CA ASP A 112 3.29 -3.46 60.26
C ASP A 112 4.70 -3.90 59.82
N ASP A 113 5.58 -2.96 60.10
CA ASP A 113 7.02 -2.87 59.96
C ASP A 113 7.74 -3.89 60.85
N LEU A 114 8.93 -4.35 60.43
CA LEU A 114 10.18 -4.24 61.21
C LEU A 114 11.33 -5.08 60.60
N VAL A 115 12.24 -4.33 59.96
CA VAL A 115 13.69 -4.28 60.28
C VAL A 115 14.54 -5.56 60.17
N GLY A 116 15.47 -5.52 59.20
CA GLY A 116 16.89 -5.50 59.53
C GLY A 116 17.79 -6.60 58.96
N SER A 117 18.36 -6.38 57.77
CA SER A 117 19.63 -6.99 57.36
C SER A 117 20.21 -6.25 56.14
N ARG A 118 20.98 -5.17 56.39
CA ARG A 118 21.85 -4.54 55.39
C ARG A 118 23.08 -5.43 55.17
N ARG A 119 23.24 -5.97 53.96
CA ARG A 119 24.56 -6.31 53.41
C ARG A 119 24.85 -5.33 52.28
N TYR A 120 26.01 -4.67 52.41
CA TYR A 120 26.68 -3.99 51.31
C TYR A 120 27.10 -5.04 50.29
N TYR A 121 26.67 -4.89 49.04
CA TYR A 121 27.41 -5.43 47.90
C TYR A 121 27.97 -4.23 47.14
N ASP A 122 29.29 -4.22 47.11
CA ASP A 122 30.16 -3.43 46.26
C ASP A 122 30.12 -4.11 44.89
N SER A 123 29.57 -3.43 43.88
CA SER A 123 29.47 -3.94 42.51
C SER A 123 30.64 -3.37 41.69
N ASP A 124 31.83 -3.93 41.92
CA ASP A 124 32.90 -3.86 40.93
C ASP A 124 32.66 -4.98 39.91
N GLU A 125 32.21 -4.53 38.75
CA GLU A 125 31.97 -5.24 37.51
C GLU A 125 33.26 -5.91 37.01
N TYR A 126 33.38 -7.21 37.26
CA TYR A 126 34.33 -8.08 36.54
C TYR A 126 33.62 -8.58 35.29
N THR A 127 33.92 -7.94 34.16
CA THR A 127 33.74 -8.52 32.83
C THR A 127 34.61 -9.77 32.74
N TYR A 128 33.97 -10.94 32.64
CA TYR A 128 34.60 -12.12 32.06
C TYR A 128 34.73 -11.81 30.56
N GLY A 129 35.89 -11.32 30.16
CA GLY A 129 36.30 -11.42 28.76
C GLY A 129 36.55 -12.89 28.49
N GLU A 130 35.63 -13.53 27.76
CA GLU A 130 35.92 -14.81 27.15
C GLU A 130 37.14 -14.63 26.25
N VAL A 131 38.07 -15.54 26.44
CA VAL A 131 39.26 -15.61 25.60
C VAL A 131 38.75 -16.25 24.32
N ASP A 132 38.53 -15.43 23.29
CA ASP A 132 38.44 -15.90 21.90
C ASP A 132 39.67 -16.77 21.64
N ASP A 133 39.47 -18.08 21.62
CA ASP A 133 40.53 -19.07 21.45
C ASP A 133 40.78 -19.38 19.96
N GLY A 134 40.11 -18.65 19.06
CA GLY A 134 40.19 -18.84 17.62
C GLY A 134 39.65 -20.19 17.16
N SER A 135 38.85 -20.90 17.99
CA SER A 135 37.95 -21.92 17.47
C SER A 135 36.74 -21.23 16.85
N PRO A 136 36.32 -21.65 15.65
CA PRO A 136 35.08 -21.15 15.07
C PRO A 136 33.93 -21.46 16.03
N THR A 137 33.00 -20.52 16.14
CA THR A 137 31.81 -20.62 16.98
C THR A 137 30.98 -21.83 16.50
N ASP A 138 30.32 -22.51 17.43
CA ASP A 138 29.39 -23.64 17.21
C ASP A 138 28.13 -23.20 17.95
N THR A 139 27.28 -22.43 17.27
CA THR A 139 26.25 -21.60 17.90
C THR A 139 25.11 -22.44 18.50
N ASP A 140 24.76 -23.60 17.95
CA ASP A 140 23.75 -24.51 18.51
C ASP A 140 24.29 -25.75 19.27
N GLY A 141 25.56 -26.10 19.10
CA GLY A 141 26.18 -27.24 19.77
C GLY A 141 25.94 -28.60 19.11
N ASP A 142 25.66 -28.64 17.80
CA ASP A 142 25.60 -29.88 17.01
C ASP A 142 27.00 -30.52 16.78
N GLY A 143 28.06 -29.71 16.93
CA GLY A 143 29.46 -30.10 16.84
C GLY A 143 30.12 -29.82 15.48
N LEU A 144 29.47 -29.08 14.59
CA LEU A 144 30.06 -28.37 13.47
C LEU A 144 30.41 -26.93 13.89
N ALA A 145 31.12 -26.24 13.03
CA ALA A 145 31.55 -24.87 13.26
C ALA A 145 30.72 -23.99 12.33
N ASP A 146 30.29 -22.80 12.74
CA ASP A 146 29.45 -21.91 11.93
C ASP A 146 30.05 -21.63 10.53
N ASP A 147 31.37 -21.71 10.33
CA ASP A 147 32.00 -21.54 9.00
C ASP A 147 32.06 -22.82 8.14
N GLU A 148 31.71 -23.96 8.73
CA GLU A 148 31.57 -25.28 8.11
C GLU A 148 30.15 -25.85 8.22
N ASP A 149 29.23 -25.13 8.86
CA ASP A 149 27.80 -25.44 8.85
C ASP A 149 27.19 -25.05 7.50
N THR A 150 26.04 -25.65 7.21
CA THR A 150 25.31 -25.47 5.96
C THR A 150 23.84 -25.21 6.22
N ASP A 151 23.53 -24.80 7.45
CA ASP A 151 22.25 -24.53 8.10
C ASP A 151 22.58 -23.43 9.13
N ASP A 152 23.01 -22.25 8.62
CA ASP A 152 23.70 -21.20 9.40
C ASP A 152 22.86 -20.67 10.61
N ASP A 153 21.54 -20.87 10.61
CA ASP A 153 20.60 -20.44 11.65
C ASP A 153 20.03 -21.60 12.51
N ASP A 154 20.41 -22.84 12.19
CA ASP A 154 20.07 -24.07 12.89
C ASP A 154 18.56 -24.39 12.97
N ASP A 155 17.77 -24.02 11.96
CA ASP A 155 16.34 -24.34 11.87
C ASP A 155 16.03 -25.77 11.36
N GLY A 156 17.04 -26.42 10.75
CA GLY A 156 16.97 -27.75 10.17
C GLY A 156 16.78 -27.79 8.65
N ILE A 157 16.93 -26.66 7.95
CA ILE A 157 16.94 -26.48 6.51
C ILE A 157 18.35 -26.07 6.08
N LEU A 158 18.93 -26.76 5.09
CA LEU A 158 20.26 -26.36 4.60
C LEU A 158 20.16 -25.06 3.77
N ASP A 159 21.12 -24.13 3.84
CA ASP A 159 21.13 -22.84 3.09
C ASP A 159 20.90 -23.02 1.58
N THR A 160 21.33 -24.16 1.02
CA THR A 160 21.10 -24.46 -0.41
C THR A 160 19.63 -24.72 -0.77
N TYR A 161 18.81 -24.94 0.23
CA TYR A 161 17.37 -25.12 0.20
C TYR A 161 16.63 -24.04 0.99
N ASP A 162 17.37 -23.20 1.70
CA ASP A 162 16.82 -22.02 2.33
C ASP A 162 16.58 -20.92 1.31
N THR A 163 15.55 -20.15 1.62
CA THR A 163 15.09 -19.00 0.85
C THR A 163 15.18 -17.73 1.68
N ASP A 164 15.69 -17.74 2.91
CA ASP A 164 15.89 -16.58 3.76
C ASP A 164 17.20 -15.83 3.43
N ASP A 165 17.19 -15.04 2.36
CA ASP A 165 18.40 -14.39 1.83
C ASP A 165 19.12 -13.45 2.85
N ASP A 166 18.52 -13.13 4.01
CA ASP A 166 19.07 -12.30 5.08
C ASP A 166 19.35 -13.01 6.43
N ASP A 167 19.23 -14.34 6.49
CA ASP A 167 19.74 -15.20 7.57
C ASP A 167 19.14 -14.88 8.95
N ASP A 168 17.81 -14.69 9.00
CA ASP A 168 17.04 -14.36 10.21
C ASP A 168 16.18 -15.53 10.76
N GLY A 169 16.19 -16.67 10.07
CA GLY A 169 15.46 -17.89 10.39
C GLY A 169 13.97 -17.88 10.04
N VAL A 170 13.59 -17.08 9.05
CA VAL A 170 12.28 -17.08 8.42
C VAL A 170 12.45 -17.13 6.90
N ALA A 171 12.11 -18.26 6.27
CA ALA A 171 12.09 -18.37 4.81
C ALA A 171 11.35 -17.18 4.15
N ASP A 172 11.93 -16.51 3.15
CA ASP A 172 11.34 -15.34 2.45
C ASP A 172 9.89 -15.57 1.97
N VAL A 173 9.53 -16.83 1.70
CA VAL A 173 8.17 -17.21 1.29
C VAL A 173 7.15 -17.19 2.43
N ASP A 174 7.61 -17.31 3.67
CA ASP A 174 6.84 -17.24 4.91
C ASP A 174 6.98 -15.88 5.62
N GLU A 175 7.93 -15.02 5.24
CA GLU A 175 8.06 -13.64 5.75
C GLU A 175 6.82 -12.78 5.41
N ASP A 176 6.26 -13.00 4.22
CA ASP A 176 4.98 -12.43 3.76
C ASP A 176 3.78 -12.91 4.61
N THR A 177 3.95 -13.97 5.42
CA THR A 177 2.89 -14.56 6.26
C THR A 177 3.09 -14.40 7.77
N LEU A 178 4.32 -14.12 8.24
CA LEU A 178 4.59 -13.84 9.66
C LEU A 178 4.14 -12.41 10.04
N TYR A 179 4.09 -11.50 9.06
CA TYR A 179 3.44 -10.19 9.14
C TYR A 179 2.02 -10.21 8.55
N GLY A 180 1.15 -11.08 9.05
CA GLY A 180 -0.28 -10.96 8.75
C GLY A 180 -0.78 -9.53 9.01
N PRO A 181 -1.71 -8.99 8.20
CA PRO A 181 -2.03 -7.57 8.20
C PRO A 181 -2.50 -7.14 9.60
N ALA A 182 -1.66 -6.36 10.29
CA ALA A 182 -1.99 -5.83 11.60
C ALA A 182 -3.10 -4.79 11.45
N THR A 183 -4.03 -4.71 12.40
CA THR A 183 -5.01 -3.62 12.40
C THR A 183 -4.31 -2.31 12.72
N ILE A 184 -4.08 -1.47 11.70
CA ILE A 184 -3.44 -0.15 11.82
C ILE A 184 -4.40 0.83 12.48
N ALA A 185 -5.66 0.81 12.05
CA ALA A 185 -6.71 1.65 12.60
C ALA A 185 -8.05 0.93 12.54
N ALA A 186 -8.79 0.93 13.64
CA ALA A 186 -10.16 0.42 13.66
C ALA A 186 -11.09 1.23 14.55
N GLU A 187 -12.34 1.32 14.13
CA GLU A 187 -13.46 1.79 14.94
C GLU A 187 -14.49 0.66 14.98
N THR A 188 -14.87 0.24 16.18
CA THR A 188 -15.85 -0.85 16.39
C THR A 188 -17.12 -0.38 17.09
N PHE A 189 -17.24 0.93 17.38
CA PHE A 189 -18.42 1.55 18.02
C PHE A 189 -18.84 0.92 19.37
N THR A 190 -17.99 0.08 19.96
CA THR A 190 -18.23 -0.67 21.22
C THR A 190 -18.07 0.19 22.48
N THR A 191 -17.42 1.35 22.36
CA THR A 191 -17.26 2.26 23.50
C THR A 191 -18.46 3.20 23.58
N ALA A 192 -19.02 3.39 24.78
CA ALA A 192 -20.28 4.11 25.04
C ALA A 192 -20.26 5.62 24.70
N THR A 193 -19.28 6.08 23.94
CA THR A 193 -18.98 7.47 23.64
C THR A 193 -19.05 7.68 22.13
N GLY A 194 -20.02 8.47 21.67
CA GLY A 194 -20.28 8.70 20.25
C GLY A 194 -19.12 9.38 19.47
N PRO A 195 -19.36 9.78 18.20
CA PRO A 195 -18.33 10.10 17.20
C PRO A 195 -17.51 11.32 17.57
N SER A 196 -18.07 12.24 18.36
CA SER A 196 -17.35 13.40 18.87
C SER A 196 -16.15 13.04 19.77
N GLN A 197 -15.99 11.77 20.11
CA GLN A 197 -14.87 11.25 20.90
C GLN A 197 -14.07 10.17 20.16
N SER A 198 -14.48 9.76 18.95
CA SER A 198 -13.61 8.94 18.12
C SER A 198 -12.58 9.85 17.48
N ASP A 199 -11.31 9.56 17.72
CA ASP A 199 -10.25 10.26 17.03
C ASP A 199 -10.12 9.75 15.57
N LEU A 200 -10.72 8.60 15.23
CA LEU A 200 -10.56 7.95 13.91
C LEU A 200 -11.61 8.41 12.90
N ILE A 201 -12.86 8.65 13.32
CA ILE A 201 -13.97 8.90 12.38
C ILE A 201 -14.63 10.27 12.55
N SER A 202 -15.18 10.78 11.45
CA SER A 202 -16.09 11.91 11.41
C SER A 202 -17.40 11.50 10.74
N THR A 203 -18.52 12.04 11.20
CA THR A 203 -19.85 11.69 10.64
C THR A 203 -20.73 12.91 10.37
N SER A 204 -21.61 12.74 9.40
CA SER A 204 -22.76 13.61 9.13
C SER A 204 -23.97 12.73 8.84
N GLY A 205 -25.10 12.93 9.53
CA GLY A 205 -26.32 12.15 9.32
C GLY A 205 -26.38 10.79 10.05
N PHE A 206 -25.28 10.33 10.65
CA PHE A 206 -25.28 9.13 11.51
C PHE A 206 -25.61 9.46 12.97
N THR A 207 -26.37 8.56 13.59
CA THR A 207 -26.61 8.48 15.03
C THR A 207 -25.91 7.25 15.60
N PHE A 208 -25.52 7.28 16.87
CA PHE A 208 -24.73 6.22 17.48
C PHE A 208 -25.59 5.42 18.43
N ASP A 209 -25.60 4.11 18.23
CA ASP A 209 -26.33 3.16 19.04
C ASP A 209 -25.34 2.29 19.83
N PRO A 210 -24.85 2.78 20.98
CA PRO A 210 -23.89 2.06 21.80
C PRO A 210 -24.50 0.83 22.49
N THR A 211 -25.80 0.57 22.31
CA THR A 211 -26.43 -0.66 22.82
C THR A 211 -26.23 -1.83 21.86
N ASN A 212 -26.01 -1.53 20.58
CA ASN A 212 -25.82 -2.50 19.51
C ASN A 212 -24.49 -2.28 18.77
N ASP A 213 -23.55 -1.55 19.39
CA ASP A 213 -22.19 -1.29 18.90
C ASP A 213 -22.14 -0.87 17.41
N ARG A 214 -22.93 0.16 17.05
CA ARG A 214 -23.06 0.60 15.65
C ARG A 214 -23.27 2.09 15.44
N ALA A 215 -22.84 2.58 14.28
CA ALA A 215 -23.31 3.84 13.71
C ALA A 215 -24.49 3.58 12.77
N ARG A 216 -25.59 4.30 12.97
CA ARG A 216 -26.86 4.14 12.26
C ARG A 216 -27.29 5.42 11.55
N ALA A 217 -27.48 5.34 10.24
CA ALA A 217 -28.20 6.35 9.47
C ALA A 217 -29.68 5.95 9.40
N ALA A 218 -30.57 6.86 9.80
CA ALA A 218 -32.00 6.72 9.59
C ALA A 218 -32.36 7.29 8.22
N GLY A 219 -33.17 6.58 7.45
CA GLY A 219 -33.41 6.89 6.05
C GLY A 219 -34.15 8.20 5.81
N GLY A 220 -34.27 8.57 4.53
CA GLY A 220 -34.79 9.86 4.09
C GLY A 220 -33.82 11.03 4.33
N SER A 221 -32.58 10.75 4.73
CA SER A 221 -31.49 11.72 4.79
C SER A 221 -30.18 11.01 4.51
N ASP A 222 -29.50 11.44 3.44
CA ASP A 222 -28.17 10.96 3.09
C ASP A 222 -27.20 11.18 4.26
N ALA A 223 -26.41 10.16 4.55
CA ALA A 223 -25.44 10.18 5.62
C ALA A 223 -24.04 9.92 5.06
N SER A 224 -23.03 10.38 5.78
CA SER A 224 -21.63 10.12 5.47
C SER A 224 -20.84 9.85 6.73
N ILE A 225 -19.93 8.90 6.65
CA ILE A 225 -18.90 8.64 7.64
C ILE A 225 -17.56 8.57 6.91
N ALA A 226 -16.53 9.19 7.49
CA ALA A 226 -15.19 9.14 6.94
C ALA A 226 -14.19 8.91 8.05
N THR A 227 -13.20 8.06 7.83
CA THR A 227 -12.02 7.99 8.68
C THR A 227 -11.17 9.26 8.48
N ARG A 228 -10.29 9.57 9.43
CA ARG A 228 -9.11 10.38 9.11
C ARG A 228 -8.26 9.65 8.08
N THR A 229 -7.34 10.37 7.46
CA THR A 229 -6.23 9.75 6.73
C THR A 229 -5.38 8.95 7.71
N VAL A 230 -5.10 7.70 7.36
CA VAL A 230 -4.25 6.78 8.10
C VAL A 230 -3.02 6.51 7.25
N ASP A 231 -1.85 6.72 7.82
CA ASP A 231 -0.59 6.43 7.16
C ASP A 231 -0.38 4.91 7.17
N VAL A 232 -0.03 4.36 6.00
CA VAL A 232 0.07 2.92 5.76
C VAL A 232 1.32 2.63 4.93
N SER A 233 1.73 1.36 4.90
CA SER A 233 2.84 0.88 4.08
C SER A 233 2.53 -0.52 3.57
N GLY A 234 3.14 -0.89 2.45
CA GLY A 234 2.97 -2.22 1.85
C GLY A 234 1.52 -2.52 1.46
N TYR A 235 1.14 -3.78 1.59
CA TYR A 235 -0.21 -4.26 1.35
C TYR A 235 -1.18 -3.75 2.42
N VAL A 236 -2.36 -3.30 2.01
CA VAL A 236 -3.40 -2.84 2.91
C VAL A 236 -4.72 -3.50 2.53
N ASP A 237 -5.38 -4.10 3.52
CA ASP A 237 -6.78 -4.55 3.41
C ASP A 237 -7.68 -3.61 4.22
N VAL A 238 -8.73 -3.10 3.58
CA VAL A 238 -9.76 -2.33 4.26
C VAL A 238 -10.99 -3.22 4.46
N THR A 239 -11.36 -3.44 5.72
CA THR A 239 -12.59 -4.15 6.07
C THR A 239 -13.67 -3.17 6.56
N VAL A 240 -14.91 -3.33 6.09
CA VAL A 240 -16.07 -2.57 6.54
C VAL A 240 -17.22 -3.51 6.87
N ASP A 241 -17.73 -3.44 8.10
CA ASP A 241 -18.86 -4.24 8.56
C ASP A 241 -20.16 -3.46 8.38
N ILE A 242 -21.00 -3.91 7.45
CA ILE A 242 -22.23 -3.21 7.03
C ILE A 242 -23.46 -4.08 7.21
N ASP A 243 -24.55 -3.48 7.69
CA ASP A 243 -25.88 -4.08 7.69
C ASP A 243 -26.94 -3.10 7.18
N PHE A 244 -27.94 -3.64 6.49
CA PHE A 244 -29.11 -2.90 6.03
C PHE A 244 -30.36 -3.54 6.59
N ALA A 245 -31.16 -2.75 7.28
CA ALA A 245 -32.43 -3.20 7.85
C ALA A 245 -33.60 -2.35 7.34
N ALA A 246 -34.71 -2.99 7.02
CA ALA A 246 -35.98 -2.29 6.75
C ALA A 246 -36.87 -2.35 8.01
N ARG A 247 -37.31 -1.20 8.53
CA ARG A 247 -38.26 -1.20 9.68
C ARG A 247 -39.63 -1.74 9.27
N TYR A 248 -39.91 -2.98 9.65
CA TYR A 248 -41.18 -3.66 9.37
C TYR A 248 -42.26 -3.36 10.43
N ASP A 249 -42.75 -2.12 10.49
CA ASP A 249 -43.93 -1.77 11.32
C ASP A 249 -45.27 -1.89 10.56
N TRP A 250 -45.27 -2.35 9.30
CA TRP A 250 -46.49 -2.45 8.48
C TRP A 250 -46.44 -3.61 7.47
N PRO A 251 -47.55 -4.34 7.22
CA PRO A 251 -47.54 -5.44 6.28
C PRO A 251 -47.43 -4.91 4.83
N GLY A 252 -46.22 -4.89 4.27
CA GLY A 252 -46.02 -4.45 2.89
C GLY A 252 -44.58 -4.18 2.48
N GLY A 253 -43.73 -5.22 2.47
CA GLY A 253 -42.51 -5.27 1.65
C GLY A 253 -41.37 -4.32 2.02
N ASP A 254 -40.20 -4.64 1.45
CA ASP A 254 -38.93 -3.94 1.58
C ASP A 254 -39.13 -2.45 1.23
N SER A 255 -38.70 -1.54 2.10
CA SER A 255 -38.86 -0.09 1.90
C SER A 255 -37.86 0.53 0.93
N PHE A 256 -36.88 -0.25 0.47
CA PHE A 256 -35.84 0.21 -0.44
C PHE A 256 -36.34 0.28 -1.89
N GLU A 257 -36.01 1.37 -2.58
CA GLU A 257 -36.24 1.62 -3.99
C GLU A 257 -34.99 1.32 -4.81
N SER A 258 -35.15 1.04 -6.12
CA SER A 258 -34.01 0.77 -7.02
C SER A 258 -33.04 1.95 -7.20
N SER A 259 -33.42 3.14 -6.71
CA SER A 259 -32.56 4.33 -6.64
C SER A 259 -31.68 4.38 -5.40
N ASP A 260 -31.97 3.56 -4.38
CA ASP A 260 -31.18 3.56 -3.16
C ASP A 260 -29.83 2.91 -3.40
N SER A 261 -28.83 3.50 -2.75
CA SER A 261 -27.44 3.08 -2.89
C SER A 261 -26.62 3.51 -1.69
N PHE A 262 -25.46 2.89 -1.54
CA PHE A 262 -24.39 3.45 -0.75
C PHE A 262 -23.09 3.31 -1.53
N THR A 263 -22.11 4.14 -1.21
CA THR A 263 -20.80 4.12 -1.87
C THR A 263 -19.71 4.03 -0.83
N VAL A 264 -18.83 3.06 -0.99
CA VAL A 264 -17.54 3.00 -0.28
C VAL A 264 -16.49 3.62 -1.20
N THR A 265 -15.82 4.66 -0.71
CA THR A 265 -14.71 5.33 -1.39
C THR A 265 -13.47 5.19 -0.53
N ILE A 266 -12.42 4.59 -1.08
CA ILE A 266 -11.11 4.49 -0.45
C ILE A 266 -10.19 5.43 -1.20
N ASN A 267 -9.83 6.54 -0.57
CA ASN A 267 -8.85 7.49 -1.09
C ASN A 267 -7.45 6.99 -0.70
N VAL A 268 -6.61 6.83 -1.71
CA VAL A 268 -5.22 6.38 -1.60
C VAL A 268 -4.33 7.54 -2.02
N ASP A 269 -3.46 7.98 -1.12
CA ASP A 269 -2.46 9.03 -1.38
C ASP A 269 -3.05 10.36 -1.89
N GLY A 270 -4.28 10.67 -1.47
CA GLY A 270 -5.00 11.90 -1.82
C GLY A 270 -5.41 12.02 -3.28
N SER A 271 -5.09 11.05 -4.14
CA SER A 271 -5.28 11.14 -5.59
C SER A 271 -5.79 9.85 -6.26
N GLY A 272 -5.52 8.68 -5.67
CA GLY A 272 -6.10 7.39 -6.06
C GLY A 272 -7.44 7.17 -5.37
N TYR A 273 -8.40 6.55 -6.08
CA TYR A 273 -9.69 6.18 -5.48
C TYR A 273 -10.11 4.79 -5.91
N ILE A 274 -10.38 3.90 -4.95
CA ILE A 274 -11.28 2.77 -5.17
C ILE A 274 -12.67 3.27 -4.81
N THR A 275 -13.62 3.11 -5.72
CA THR A 275 -15.01 3.50 -5.47
C THR A 275 -15.91 2.34 -5.85
N ASP A 276 -16.61 1.81 -4.86
CA ASP A 276 -17.62 0.79 -5.06
C ASP A 276 -18.99 1.30 -4.61
N THR A 277 -19.84 1.58 -5.59
CA THR A 277 -21.23 1.94 -5.35
C THR A 277 -22.05 0.67 -5.34
N PHE A 278 -22.75 0.42 -4.25
CA PHE A 278 -23.68 -0.68 -4.10
C PHE A 278 -25.08 -0.17 -4.40
N GLN A 279 -25.73 -0.79 -5.39
CA GLN A 279 -27.08 -0.42 -5.79
C GLN A 279 -28.09 -1.45 -5.33
N TYR A 280 -29.24 -1.00 -4.83
CA TYR A 280 -30.32 -1.90 -4.44
C TYR A 280 -30.94 -2.60 -5.65
N ASN A 281 -31.01 -3.93 -5.59
CA ASN A 281 -31.67 -4.78 -6.55
C ASN A 281 -32.98 -5.30 -5.97
N SER A 282 -34.09 -4.67 -6.35
CA SER A 282 -35.44 -5.05 -5.90
C SER A 282 -35.92 -6.43 -6.35
N SER A 283 -35.23 -7.07 -7.30
CA SER A 283 -35.57 -8.44 -7.71
C SER A 283 -34.97 -9.50 -6.78
N THR A 284 -33.90 -9.16 -6.06
CA THR A 284 -33.19 -10.07 -5.15
C THR A 284 -33.18 -9.58 -3.70
N SER A 285 -33.71 -8.38 -3.43
CA SER A 285 -33.71 -7.72 -2.12
C SER A 285 -32.31 -7.60 -1.52
N GLN A 286 -31.35 -7.18 -2.36
CA GLN A 286 -29.93 -7.12 -2.04
C GLN A 286 -29.30 -5.84 -2.58
N PHE A 287 -28.29 -5.33 -1.88
CA PHE A 287 -27.35 -4.36 -2.42
C PHE A 287 -26.20 -5.09 -3.11
N VAL A 288 -25.86 -4.68 -4.33
CA VAL A 288 -24.78 -5.30 -5.12
C VAL A 288 -23.77 -4.23 -5.52
N GLY A 289 -22.51 -4.43 -5.15
CA GLY A 289 -21.38 -3.58 -5.50
C GLY A 289 -21.15 -3.60 -7.00
N LEU A 290 -21.16 -2.43 -7.64
CA LEU A 290 -20.99 -2.29 -9.08
C LEU A 290 -19.54 -2.56 -9.52
N TYR A 291 -18.57 -2.33 -8.64
CA TYR A 291 -17.16 -2.59 -8.89
C TYR A 291 -16.76 -3.99 -8.42
N SER A 292 -16.96 -4.32 -7.14
CA SER A 292 -16.49 -5.60 -6.59
C SER A 292 -17.42 -6.78 -6.88
N GLY A 293 -18.70 -6.53 -7.17
CA GLY A 293 -19.73 -7.58 -7.22
C GLY A 293 -20.09 -8.16 -5.85
N GLN A 294 -19.58 -7.62 -4.75
CA GLN A 294 -19.95 -8.02 -3.39
C GLN A 294 -21.44 -7.77 -3.14
N VAL A 295 -22.04 -8.59 -2.28
CA VAL A 295 -23.49 -8.59 -2.06
C VAL A 295 -23.78 -8.45 -0.58
N ILE A 296 -24.69 -7.53 -0.25
CA ILE A 296 -25.24 -7.38 1.09
C ILE A 296 -26.73 -7.69 1.05
N ASN A 297 -27.17 -8.55 1.96
CA ASN A 297 -28.59 -8.87 2.11
C ASN A 297 -29.27 -7.81 2.97
N VAL A 298 -30.46 -7.39 2.58
CA VAL A 298 -31.32 -6.59 3.46
C VAL A 298 -31.99 -7.51 4.46
N THR A 299 -31.95 -7.14 5.74
CA THR A 299 -32.57 -7.89 6.84
C THR A 299 -33.85 -7.23 7.33
N ASP A 300 -34.74 -8.04 7.90
CA ASP A 300 -36.02 -7.60 8.46
C ASP A 300 -35.93 -7.30 9.98
N ASP A 301 -34.73 -7.37 10.58
CA ASP A 301 -34.52 -7.33 12.02
C ASP A 301 -33.82 -6.03 12.44
N ASP A 302 -34.23 -5.46 13.58
CA ASP A 302 -33.51 -4.36 14.23
C ASP A 302 -32.18 -4.83 14.86
N SER A 303 -31.99 -6.14 14.97
CA SER A 303 -30.77 -6.81 15.42
C SER A 303 -29.75 -6.85 14.27
N PRO A 304 -28.58 -6.20 14.41
CA PRO A 304 -27.66 -6.06 13.30
C PRO A 304 -27.06 -7.40 12.88
N ASN A 305 -27.00 -7.65 11.56
CA ASN A 305 -26.33 -8.80 10.97
C ASN A 305 -25.29 -8.34 9.95
N PHE A 306 -24.13 -7.91 10.45
CA PHE A 306 -23.09 -7.31 9.63
C PHE A 306 -22.52 -8.28 8.60
N THR A 307 -22.42 -7.79 7.37
CA THR A 307 -21.65 -8.38 6.28
C THR A 307 -20.36 -7.60 6.15
N SER A 308 -19.22 -8.28 6.30
CA SER A 308 -17.90 -7.69 6.10
C SER A 308 -17.61 -7.56 4.61
N LEU A 309 -17.35 -6.33 4.17
CA LEU A 309 -16.77 -6.03 2.87
C LEU A 309 -15.26 -5.92 3.03
N SER A 310 -14.49 -6.46 2.08
CA SER A 310 -13.03 -6.34 2.05
C SER A 310 -12.58 -5.72 0.73
N TYR A 311 -11.50 -4.94 0.81
CA TYR A 311 -10.91 -4.22 -0.31
C TYR A 311 -9.39 -4.27 -0.19
N ASP A 312 -8.77 -4.95 -1.15
CA ASP A 312 -7.32 -5.00 -1.28
C ASP A 312 -6.81 -3.72 -1.94
N ILE A 313 -5.91 -3.01 -1.27
CA ILE A 313 -5.25 -1.82 -1.77
C ILE A 313 -3.85 -2.22 -2.26
N PRO A 314 -3.47 -1.84 -3.49
CA PRO A 314 -2.15 -2.19 -4.02
C PRO A 314 -0.99 -1.67 -3.17
N ASP A 315 0.10 -2.43 -3.17
CA ASP A 315 1.37 -2.07 -2.54
C ASP A 315 1.90 -0.72 -3.05
N GLY A 316 2.61 -0.01 -2.17
CA GLY A 316 3.16 1.32 -2.43
C GLY A 316 2.22 2.47 -2.07
N SER A 317 1.07 2.16 -1.45
CA SER A 317 0.19 3.15 -0.85
C SER A 317 0.82 3.72 0.43
N ASN A 318 0.81 5.03 0.56
CA ASN A 318 1.42 5.76 1.68
C ASN A 318 0.37 6.19 2.71
N SER A 319 -0.88 6.36 2.27
CA SER A 319 -1.99 6.79 3.12
C SER A 319 -3.34 6.32 2.57
N VAL A 320 -4.25 5.99 3.48
CA VAL A 320 -5.61 5.55 3.17
C VAL A 320 -6.63 6.34 3.97
N GLN A 321 -7.70 6.76 3.31
CA GLN A 321 -8.92 7.27 3.95
C GLN A 321 -10.14 6.56 3.40
N VAL A 322 -10.98 6.05 4.30
CA VAL A 322 -12.25 5.39 3.94
C VAL A 322 -13.38 6.37 4.14
N THR A 323 -14.21 6.57 3.11
CA THR A 323 -15.44 7.34 3.17
C THR A 323 -16.60 6.48 2.72
N ILE A 324 -17.68 6.46 3.49
CA ILE A 324 -18.92 5.77 3.16
C ILE A 324 -20.03 6.81 3.10
N THR A 325 -20.76 6.85 1.99
CA THR A 325 -21.92 7.72 1.81
C THR A 325 -23.15 6.89 1.49
N THR A 326 -24.30 7.28 2.05
CA THR A 326 -25.58 6.64 1.78
C THR A 326 -26.48 7.57 0.98
N ASN A 327 -27.30 6.96 0.13
CA ASN A 327 -28.41 7.59 -0.56
C ASN A 327 -29.65 6.72 -0.32
N THR A 328 -30.42 7.14 0.68
CA THR A 328 -31.61 6.44 1.18
C THR A 328 -32.83 7.33 0.99
N SER A 329 -33.88 6.84 0.37
CA SER A 329 -35.00 7.66 -0.07
C SER A 329 -36.14 7.74 0.95
N GLU A 330 -36.36 6.69 1.75
CA GLU A 330 -37.45 6.63 2.73
C GLU A 330 -36.98 6.65 4.19
N SER A 331 -37.77 7.28 5.06
CA SER A 331 -37.52 7.36 6.53
C SER A 331 -37.42 6.02 7.29
N ARG A 332 -37.70 4.90 6.63
CA ARG A 332 -37.76 3.55 7.22
C ARG A 332 -36.57 2.68 6.87
N GLU A 333 -35.76 3.13 5.93
CA GLU A 333 -34.49 2.50 5.57
C GLU A 333 -33.50 2.74 6.69
N LEU A 334 -32.85 1.68 7.16
CA LEU A 334 -31.78 1.78 8.15
C LEU A 334 -30.49 1.27 7.51
N PHE A 335 -29.44 2.04 7.68
CA PHE A 335 -28.09 1.65 7.31
C PHE A 335 -27.21 1.69 8.54
N ASP A 336 -26.66 0.53 8.87
CA ASP A 336 -25.85 0.32 10.06
C ASP A 336 -24.41 -0.03 9.65
N ILE A 337 -23.45 0.56 10.35
CA ILE A 337 -22.04 0.22 10.26
C ILE A 337 -21.61 -0.28 11.64
N GLY A 338 -21.12 -1.52 11.68
CA GLY A 338 -20.64 -2.19 12.90
C GLY A 338 -19.16 -1.99 13.13
N GLY A 339 -18.41 -1.68 12.08
CA GLY A 339 -16.98 -1.42 12.19
C GLY A 339 -16.35 -0.98 10.89
N ILE A 340 -15.24 -0.27 11.01
CA ILE A 340 -14.31 0.04 9.92
C ILE A 340 -12.93 -0.32 10.42
N ALA A 341 -12.20 -1.15 9.70
CA ALA A 341 -10.83 -1.53 9.99
C ALA A 341 -9.94 -1.31 8.76
N ILE A 342 -8.76 -0.75 8.99
CA ILE A 342 -7.67 -0.65 8.03
C ILE A 342 -6.59 -1.57 8.57
N ASN A 343 -6.39 -2.69 7.90
CA ASN A 343 -5.41 -3.70 8.22
C ASN A 343 -4.27 -3.62 7.21
N GLY A 344 -3.05 -3.88 7.67
CA GLY A 344 -1.86 -3.83 6.84
C GLY A 344 -0.64 -3.51 7.70
N THR A 345 0.41 -3.05 7.05
CA THR A 345 1.64 -2.70 7.73
C THR A 345 1.62 -1.24 8.15
N ALA A 346 1.66 -0.98 9.46
CA ALA A 346 1.67 0.38 9.99
C ALA A 346 2.96 1.10 9.56
N GLY A 347 2.80 2.09 8.70
CA GLY A 347 3.88 2.93 8.24
C GLY A 347 4.12 4.08 9.21
N SER A 348 5.35 4.25 9.70
CA SER A 348 5.75 5.49 10.38
C SER A 348 6.73 6.26 9.51
N TYR A 349 6.40 7.53 9.21
CA TYR A 349 7.31 8.42 8.52
C TYR A 349 8.31 9.04 9.49
N ALA A 350 9.59 8.80 9.25
CA ALA A 350 10.68 9.49 9.91
C ALA A 350 11.22 10.59 8.99
N SER A 351 11.41 11.80 9.49
CA SER A 351 12.08 12.85 8.73
C SER A 351 13.58 12.54 8.65
N LEU A 352 14.04 12.23 7.44
CA LEU A 352 15.42 11.82 7.17
C LEU A 352 16.31 13.01 6.79
N ALA A 353 15.74 13.99 6.08
CA ALA A 353 16.44 15.21 5.71
C ALA A 353 15.47 16.40 5.55
N SER A 354 15.95 17.60 5.85
CA SER A 354 15.21 18.84 5.59
C SER A 354 16.16 20.01 5.34
N GLU A 355 15.76 20.95 4.49
CA GLU A 355 16.44 22.22 4.24
C GLU A 355 15.43 23.32 3.88
N SER A 356 15.47 24.43 4.61
CA SER A 356 14.63 25.62 4.38
C SER A 356 15.33 26.71 3.57
N PHE A 357 16.59 26.48 3.17
CA PHE A 357 17.41 27.39 2.37
C PHE A 357 17.52 28.82 2.94
N ASP A 358 17.33 28.95 4.25
CA ASP A 358 17.48 30.20 4.98
C ASP A 358 18.94 30.63 5.00
N GLY A 359 19.24 31.79 4.41
CA GLY A 359 20.58 32.36 4.51
C GLY A 359 20.99 33.22 3.33
N THR A 360 22.30 33.41 3.21
CA THR A 360 22.95 34.15 2.13
C THR A 360 24.26 33.48 1.76
N GLY A 361 24.56 33.35 0.47
CA GLY A 361 25.82 32.76 0.00
C GLY A 361 25.61 31.66 -1.04
N PRO A 362 26.64 30.89 -1.42
CA PRO A 362 26.47 29.75 -2.31
C PRO A 362 25.70 28.61 -1.62
N ALA A 363 24.85 27.88 -2.36
CA ALA A 363 24.07 26.78 -1.79
C ALA A 363 24.94 25.65 -1.25
N SER A 364 26.16 25.48 -1.78
CA SER A 364 27.16 24.52 -1.30
C SER A 364 27.74 24.83 0.09
N SER A 365 27.30 25.92 0.72
CA SER A 365 27.60 26.21 2.12
C SER A 365 26.61 25.58 3.11
N LEU A 366 25.47 25.06 2.61
CA LEU A 366 24.47 24.38 3.43
C LEU A 366 24.94 22.98 3.81
N ALA A 367 24.60 22.56 5.03
CA ALA A 367 24.99 21.24 5.54
C ALA A 367 24.27 20.11 4.80
N SER A 368 23.07 20.36 4.27
CA SER A 368 22.23 19.42 3.51
C SER A 368 22.71 19.23 2.05
N VAL A 369 23.56 20.12 1.54
CA VAL A 369 23.99 20.15 0.14
C VAL A 369 25.42 19.64 0.03
N TRP A 370 25.61 18.50 -0.63
CA TRP A 370 26.93 17.93 -0.91
C TRP A 370 27.72 18.83 -1.87
N SER A 371 27.09 19.22 -2.98
CA SER A 371 27.74 20.04 -4.01
C SER A 371 26.70 20.84 -4.78
N SER A 372 27.08 22.04 -5.20
CA SER A 372 26.29 22.83 -6.14
C SER A 372 27.15 23.70 -7.03
N SER A 373 26.58 24.09 -8.18
CA SER A 373 27.13 25.09 -9.09
C SER A 373 26.00 26.00 -9.57
N ASN A 374 26.26 27.30 -9.61
CA ASN A 374 25.32 28.34 -10.05
C ASN A 374 24.02 28.45 -9.22
N TRP A 375 24.00 27.87 -8.02
CA TRP A 375 22.93 28.06 -7.03
C TRP A 375 23.42 28.83 -5.81
N GLY A 376 22.60 29.73 -5.28
CA GLY A 376 22.81 30.21 -3.92
C GLY A 376 21.61 30.87 -3.30
N LEU A 377 21.80 31.33 -2.07
CA LEU A 377 20.73 31.57 -1.12
C LEU A 377 20.33 33.04 -1.15
N THR A 378 19.08 33.30 -1.45
CA THR A 378 18.51 34.66 -1.44
C THR A 378 17.02 34.59 -1.15
N GLY A 379 16.56 35.41 -0.20
CA GLY A 379 15.14 35.58 0.07
C GLY A 379 14.47 34.36 0.70
N GLY A 380 15.23 33.48 1.38
CA GLY A 380 14.72 32.23 1.96
C GLY A 380 14.55 31.10 0.94
N ALA A 381 15.31 31.12 -0.16
CA ALA A 381 15.30 30.06 -1.16
C ALA A 381 16.68 29.90 -1.80
N ALA A 382 16.96 28.73 -2.37
CA ALA A 382 18.04 28.53 -3.32
C ALA A 382 17.60 29.01 -4.70
N VAL A 383 18.37 29.91 -5.30
CA VAL A 383 18.09 30.51 -6.60
C VAL A 383 19.24 30.31 -7.57
N THR A 384 18.93 30.15 -8.86
CA THR A 384 19.95 30.08 -9.91
C THR A 384 20.49 31.46 -10.25
N TYR A 385 21.80 31.65 -10.21
CA TYR A 385 22.40 32.98 -10.46
C TYR A 385 22.80 33.26 -11.90
N ASN A 386 23.00 32.24 -12.74
CA ASN A 386 23.31 32.31 -14.17
C ASN A 386 23.11 30.90 -14.78
N ASN A 387 23.27 30.76 -16.11
CA ASN A 387 23.15 29.52 -16.91
C ASN A 387 23.50 28.21 -16.17
N ASN A 388 22.85 27.13 -16.57
CA ASN A 388 23.06 25.73 -16.16
C ASN A 388 23.53 25.53 -14.71
N GLY A 389 22.59 25.28 -13.81
CA GLY A 389 22.87 24.97 -12.41
C GLY A 389 22.71 23.49 -12.10
N TYR A 390 23.38 23.04 -11.06
CA TYR A 390 23.06 21.78 -10.41
C TYR A 390 23.22 21.91 -8.89
N MET A 391 22.39 21.17 -8.16
CA MET A 391 22.48 21.04 -6.71
C MET A 391 22.24 19.58 -6.35
N ILE A 392 23.20 19.01 -5.62
CA ILE A 392 23.24 17.62 -5.18
C ILE A 392 23.15 17.64 -3.66
N PHE A 393 22.12 17.02 -3.12
CA PHE A 393 21.92 16.88 -1.67
C PHE A 393 22.85 15.80 -1.10
N ASN A 394 23.04 15.75 0.21
CA ASN A 394 23.77 14.63 0.81
C ASN A 394 23.01 13.31 0.60
N PRO A 395 23.73 12.17 0.48
CA PRO A 395 23.12 10.86 0.59
C PRO A 395 22.42 10.70 1.93
N ILE A 396 21.29 10.03 1.88
CA ILE A 396 20.43 9.70 2.99
C ILE A 396 20.52 8.20 3.19
N ASP A 397 20.78 7.77 4.42
CA ASP A 397 20.71 6.36 4.80
C ASP A 397 19.26 5.91 4.79
N VAL A 398 18.98 4.84 4.04
CA VAL A 398 17.63 4.27 3.89
C VAL A 398 17.60 2.79 4.25
N SER A 399 18.64 2.27 4.90
CA SER A 399 18.74 0.87 5.32
C SER A 399 17.62 0.41 6.26
N THR A 400 16.89 1.35 6.88
CA THR A 400 15.80 1.07 7.82
C THR A 400 14.42 1.50 7.33
N VAL A 401 14.28 1.87 6.05
CA VAL A 401 13.02 2.36 5.47
C VAL A 401 12.72 1.69 4.14
N LEU A 402 11.45 1.37 3.91
CA LEU A 402 11.00 0.66 2.72
C LEU A 402 10.92 1.59 1.50
N SER A 403 10.57 2.85 1.74
CA SER A 403 10.51 3.89 0.72
C SER A 403 10.84 5.24 1.32
N VAL A 404 11.15 6.20 0.44
CA VAL A 404 11.22 7.61 0.84
C VAL A 404 10.37 8.46 -0.07
N THR A 405 9.80 9.53 0.51
CA THR A 405 9.14 10.61 -0.22
C THR A 405 9.98 11.87 -0.09
N ALA A 406 10.52 12.35 -1.21
CA ALA A 406 11.19 13.64 -1.29
C ALA A 406 10.24 14.71 -1.81
N SER A 407 10.25 15.87 -1.17
CA SER A 407 9.51 17.05 -1.60
C SER A 407 10.39 18.28 -1.67
N LEU A 408 10.03 19.21 -2.55
CA LEU A 408 10.61 20.54 -2.63
C LEU A 408 9.59 21.53 -3.22
N ASP A 409 9.60 22.76 -2.73
CA ASP A 409 8.85 23.86 -3.33
C ASP A 409 9.66 24.46 -4.48
N VAL A 410 9.01 24.61 -5.65
CA VAL A 410 9.63 25.17 -6.84
C VAL A 410 8.78 26.30 -7.41
N ASP A 411 9.45 27.39 -7.78
CA ASP A 411 8.90 28.42 -8.66
C ASP A 411 9.97 29.00 -9.60
N VAL A 412 9.53 29.89 -10.47
CA VAL A 412 10.39 30.63 -11.39
C VAL A 412 10.07 32.12 -11.38
N ASP A 413 11.09 32.95 -11.60
CA ASP A 413 10.88 34.35 -11.99
C ASP A 413 10.85 34.48 -13.52
N ASN A 414 10.07 35.44 -14.04
CA ASN A 414 10.00 35.77 -15.46
C ASN A 414 9.75 34.54 -16.36
N ILE A 415 8.72 33.75 -16.03
CA ILE A 415 8.35 32.54 -16.78
C ILE A 415 8.19 32.78 -18.30
N ASP A 416 7.87 34.01 -18.71
CA ASP A 416 7.74 34.44 -20.09
C ASP A 416 9.08 34.45 -20.87
N GLN A 417 10.22 34.44 -20.17
CA GLN A 417 11.56 34.42 -20.76
C GLN A 417 12.06 33.01 -21.07
N PHE A 418 11.52 31.97 -20.43
CA PHE A 418 11.96 30.60 -20.66
C PHE A 418 11.51 30.09 -22.03
N GLU A 419 12.36 29.28 -22.65
CA GLU A 419 12.15 28.73 -23.97
C GLU A 419 12.00 27.22 -23.93
N ASN A 420 11.01 26.67 -24.62
CA ASN A 420 10.69 25.24 -24.57
C ASN A 420 11.20 24.43 -25.78
N SER A 421 12.04 25.03 -26.62
CA SER A 421 12.53 24.33 -27.81
C SER A 421 13.77 24.98 -28.43
N GLY A 422 14.45 24.20 -29.28
CA GLY A 422 15.60 24.68 -30.05
C GLY A 422 16.90 24.66 -29.26
N THR A 423 17.90 25.43 -29.70
CA THR A 423 19.22 25.47 -29.05
C THR A 423 19.22 26.18 -27.70
N SER A 424 18.15 26.94 -27.44
CA SER A 424 17.94 27.70 -26.22
C SER A 424 16.89 27.06 -25.32
N GLU A 425 16.53 25.79 -25.55
CA GLU A 425 15.59 25.10 -24.66
C GLU A 425 16.08 25.13 -23.21
N ASP A 426 15.19 25.54 -22.32
CA ASP A 426 15.35 25.62 -20.87
C ASP A 426 14.48 24.57 -20.19
N TYR A 427 15.01 24.00 -19.13
CA TYR A 427 14.31 22.95 -18.39
C TYR A 427 14.82 22.85 -16.96
N PHE A 428 14.00 22.22 -16.11
CA PHE A 428 14.37 21.81 -14.77
C PHE A 428 14.25 20.30 -14.67
N GLU A 429 15.20 19.63 -14.05
CA GLU A 429 15.22 18.17 -13.93
C GLU A 429 15.45 17.77 -12.48
N VAL A 430 14.77 16.70 -12.07
CA VAL A 430 14.93 16.06 -10.76
C VAL A 430 15.37 14.62 -10.99
N TYR A 431 16.38 14.20 -10.25
CA TYR A 431 16.94 12.85 -10.31
C TYR A 431 17.07 12.25 -8.90
N VAL A 432 17.14 10.92 -8.87
CA VAL A 432 17.59 10.14 -7.72
C VAL A 432 18.83 9.32 -8.10
N VAL A 433 19.72 9.11 -7.14
CA VAL A 433 20.88 8.23 -7.23
C VAL A 433 20.82 7.23 -6.09
N TYR A 434 20.84 5.94 -6.40
CA TYR A 434 20.88 4.85 -5.42
C TYR A 434 22.30 4.38 -5.21
N ASP A 435 22.75 4.25 -3.96
CA ASP A 435 24.08 3.72 -3.57
C ASP A 435 25.26 4.34 -4.34
N GLY A 436 25.17 5.63 -4.63
CA GLY A 436 26.19 6.37 -5.40
C GLY A 436 26.34 5.90 -6.86
N GLY A 437 25.34 5.19 -7.40
CA GLY A 437 25.28 4.66 -8.75
C GLY A 437 24.98 5.70 -9.84
N SER A 438 24.22 5.28 -10.85
CA SER A 438 23.81 6.17 -11.96
C SER A 438 22.58 6.99 -11.61
N GLU A 439 22.50 8.21 -12.14
CA GLU A 439 21.32 9.07 -12.02
C GLU A 439 20.12 8.45 -12.75
N VAL A 440 18.99 8.36 -12.04
CA VAL A 440 17.69 7.98 -12.56
C VAL A 440 16.83 9.23 -12.62
N LEU A 441 16.33 9.57 -13.82
CA LEU A 441 15.46 10.73 -14.01
C LEU A 441 14.10 10.48 -13.34
N LEU A 442 13.73 11.35 -12.39
CA LEU A 442 12.41 11.34 -11.76
C LEU A 442 11.45 12.26 -12.52
N ASP A 443 11.92 13.42 -12.97
CA ASP A 443 11.16 14.24 -13.89
C ASP A 443 12.02 15.27 -14.63
N ARG A 444 11.50 15.70 -15.78
CA ARG A 444 12.00 16.82 -16.57
C ARG A 444 10.83 17.75 -16.86
N PHE A 445 10.98 19.01 -16.47
CA PHE A 445 10.00 20.06 -16.60
C PHE A 445 10.36 21.00 -17.74
N GLU A 446 9.40 21.19 -18.64
CA GLU A 446 9.51 22.11 -19.76
C GLU A 446 8.36 23.11 -19.70
N VAL A 447 8.63 24.36 -20.09
CA VAL A 447 7.59 25.40 -20.15
C VAL A 447 6.66 25.14 -21.34
N ASN A 448 5.37 25.39 -21.18
CA ASN A 448 4.43 25.25 -22.28
C ASN A 448 4.63 26.35 -23.37
N ASP A 449 4.05 26.14 -24.55
CA ASP A 449 4.11 27.12 -25.67
C ASP A 449 3.53 28.51 -25.33
N ALA A 450 2.74 28.60 -24.25
CA ALA A 450 2.17 29.85 -23.76
C ALA A 450 3.09 30.60 -22.80
N HIS A 451 4.19 29.98 -22.37
CA HIS A 451 5.15 30.48 -21.39
C HIS A 451 4.49 30.83 -20.05
N THR A 452 3.61 29.95 -19.56
CA THR A 452 2.85 30.17 -18.31
C THR A 452 3.07 29.11 -17.25
N THR A 453 3.53 27.92 -17.64
CA THR A 453 3.55 26.75 -16.75
C THR A 453 4.63 25.77 -17.20
N PHE A 454 5.42 25.29 -16.25
CA PHE A 454 6.29 24.14 -16.41
C PHE A 454 5.52 22.86 -16.14
N THR A 455 5.69 21.81 -16.95
CA THR A 455 5.03 20.51 -16.76
C THR A 455 6.05 19.38 -16.81
N GLY A 456 6.02 18.51 -15.81
CA GLY A 456 6.85 17.32 -15.70
C GLY A 456 6.48 16.25 -16.72
N SER A 457 7.45 15.78 -17.47
CA SER A 457 7.34 14.71 -18.48
C SER A 457 6.91 13.34 -17.94
N LEU A 458 7.23 13.01 -16.68
CA LEU A 458 6.99 11.70 -16.09
C LEU A 458 5.81 11.72 -15.11
N THR A 459 5.71 12.76 -14.28
CA THR A 459 4.67 12.84 -13.24
C THR A 459 3.48 13.72 -13.63
N GLY A 460 3.66 14.61 -14.61
CA GLY A 460 2.66 15.63 -14.95
C GLY A 460 2.51 16.74 -13.90
N GLN A 461 3.34 16.75 -12.85
CA GLN A 461 3.39 17.83 -11.87
C GLN A 461 3.72 19.16 -12.57
N THR A 462 3.27 20.27 -12.00
CA THR A 462 3.44 21.59 -12.61
C THR A 462 3.86 22.64 -11.61
N PHE A 463 4.62 23.63 -12.07
CA PHE A 463 4.89 24.86 -11.32
C PHE A 463 4.90 26.08 -12.27
N SER A 464 4.83 27.28 -11.70
CA SER A 464 4.83 28.54 -12.46
C SER A 464 5.56 29.65 -11.70
N ASN A 465 5.18 30.90 -11.90
CA ASN A 465 5.61 32.05 -11.08
C ASN A 465 5.04 32.07 -9.65
N SER A 466 4.62 30.93 -9.14
CA SER A 466 4.09 30.74 -7.80
C SER A 466 4.56 29.39 -7.29
N ALA A 467 5.08 29.37 -6.07
CA ALA A 467 5.59 28.17 -5.42
C ALA A 467 4.57 27.03 -5.50
N SER A 468 5.05 25.88 -5.97
CA SER A 468 4.32 24.62 -6.00
C SER A 468 5.21 23.54 -5.41
N THR A 469 4.66 22.71 -4.53
CA THR A 469 5.38 21.57 -3.98
C THR A 469 5.42 20.45 -5.01
N LEU A 470 6.63 20.02 -5.36
CA LEU A 470 6.90 18.80 -6.11
C LEU A 470 7.13 17.66 -5.12
N SER A 471 6.60 16.47 -5.41
CA SER A 471 6.76 15.28 -4.56
C SER A 471 7.14 14.06 -5.39
N TYR A 472 8.04 13.23 -4.84
CA TYR A 472 8.57 12.02 -5.45
C TYR A 472 8.72 10.92 -4.42
N THR A 473 7.93 9.85 -4.56
CA THR A 473 8.12 8.62 -3.79
C THR A 473 9.00 7.66 -4.58
N VAL A 474 10.03 7.12 -3.93
CA VAL A 474 10.93 6.12 -4.50
C VAL A 474 11.03 4.92 -3.55
N ASP A 475 11.02 3.73 -4.13
CA ASP A 475 11.30 2.47 -3.44
C ASP A 475 12.79 2.40 -3.06
N THR A 476 13.06 2.04 -1.80
CA THR A 476 14.40 1.95 -1.23
C THR A 476 14.72 0.59 -0.63
N SER A 477 13.80 -0.37 -0.71
CA SER A 477 13.93 -1.72 -0.12
C SER A 477 15.24 -2.43 -0.48
N ALA A 478 15.71 -2.27 -1.73
CA ALA A 478 16.92 -2.91 -2.23
C ALA A 478 18.21 -2.08 -2.08
N TYR A 479 18.20 -0.96 -1.37
CA TYR A 479 19.30 0.01 -1.37
C TYR A 479 19.66 0.48 0.04
N SER A 480 20.92 0.84 0.24
CA SER A 480 21.40 1.36 1.53
C SER A 480 21.33 2.89 1.63
N SER A 481 21.35 3.58 0.48
CA SER A 481 21.35 5.03 0.42
C SER A 481 20.68 5.58 -0.83
N VAL A 482 20.05 6.75 -0.67
CA VAL A 482 19.53 7.56 -1.79
C VAL A 482 20.04 8.98 -1.74
N GLN A 483 20.21 9.59 -2.91
CA GLN A 483 20.63 10.98 -3.06
C GLN A 483 19.78 11.66 -4.13
N PHE A 484 19.20 12.81 -3.78
CA PHE A 484 18.42 13.61 -4.72
C PHE A 484 19.30 14.67 -5.39
N VAL A 485 19.01 14.93 -6.67
CA VAL A 485 19.73 15.91 -7.49
C VAL A 485 18.74 16.75 -8.26
N VAL A 486 18.94 18.06 -8.25
CA VAL A 486 18.20 18.99 -9.11
C VAL A 486 19.14 19.66 -10.10
N ARG A 487 18.67 19.83 -11.33
CA ARG A 487 19.39 20.53 -12.40
C ARG A 487 18.50 21.56 -13.03
N SER A 488 19.10 22.69 -13.35
CA SER A 488 18.49 23.71 -14.19
C SER A 488 19.30 23.88 -15.45
N ARG A 489 18.59 24.11 -16.55
CA ARG A 489 19.14 24.67 -17.76
C ARG A 489 18.40 25.99 -17.99
N SER A 490 19.18 27.06 -18.01
CA SER A 490 18.77 28.40 -18.40
C SER A 490 19.80 28.91 -19.39
N THR A 491 19.36 29.60 -20.43
CA THR A 491 20.23 30.20 -21.44
C THR A 491 20.44 31.70 -21.27
N GLN A 492 19.61 32.35 -20.45
CA GLN A 492 19.68 33.78 -20.14
C GLN A 492 19.69 34.05 -18.63
N ASN A 493 20.10 35.28 -18.24
CA ASN A 493 20.23 35.66 -16.83
C ASN A 493 18.89 36.00 -16.15
N GLU A 494 17.81 36.15 -16.91
CA GLU A 494 16.48 36.53 -16.41
C GLU A 494 15.59 35.29 -16.16
N GLU A 495 16.05 34.11 -16.56
CA GLU A 495 15.45 32.79 -16.36
C GLU A 495 15.92 32.19 -15.03
N ILE A 496 15.19 32.48 -13.96
CA ILE A 496 15.59 32.11 -12.60
C ILE A 496 14.68 31.01 -12.07
N PHE A 497 15.26 29.86 -11.72
CA PHE A 497 14.59 28.85 -10.91
C PHE A 497 14.83 29.11 -9.43
N ARG A 498 13.81 28.86 -8.60
CA ARG A 498 13.88 28.88 -7.15
C ARG A 498 13.46 27.54 -6.58
N VAL A 499 14.19 27.08 -5.58
CA VAL A 499 13.93 25.87 -4.81
C VAL A 499 13.91 26.24 -3.33
N ASP A 500 12.87 25.81 -2.63
CA ASP A 500 12.70 25.98 -1.19
C ASP A 500 12.13 24.71 -0.53
N ASN A 501 12.15 24.64 0.80
CA ASN A 501 11.50 23.60 1.62
C ASN A 501 11.77 22.17 1.12
N TYR A 502 13.05 21.82 0.95
CA TYR A 502 13.43 20.45 0.65
C TYR A 502 13.18 19.59 1.89
N ALA A 503 12.47 18.47 1.74
CA ALA A 503 12.26 17.50 2.79
C ALA A 503 12.32 16.08 2.21
N VAL A 504 12.84 15.14 3.00
CA VAL A 504 12.78 13.70 2.71
C VAL A 504 12.28 13.00 3.95
N ASP A 505 11.16 12.31 3.79
CA ASP A 505 10.55 11.50 4.83
C ASP A 505 10.62 10.02 4.41
N GLY A 506 11.07 9.16 5.30
CA GLY A 506 11.24 7.73 5.07
C GLY A 506 10.16 6.93 5.76
N LEU A 507 9.56 6.00 5.03
CA LEU A 507 8.55 5.08 5.52
C LEU A 507 9.22 3.89 6.19
N SER A 508 9.18 3.86 7.52
CA SER A 508 9.61 2.71 8.31
C SER A 508 8.44 1.80 8.63
N VAL A 509 8.71 0.50 8.65
CA VAL A 509 7.84 -0.49 9.27
C VAL A 509 7.88 -0.25 10.78
N GLY A 510 6.73 -0.04 11.41
CA GLY A 510 6.68 -0.01 12.86
C GLY A 510 7.15 -1.37 13.42
N SER A 511 8.24 -1.35 14.18
CA SER A 511 8.75 -2.52 14.92
C SER A 511 7.72 -3.11 15.88
#